data_AF-A0A418GDD1-F1
#
_entry.id   AF-A0A418GDD1-F1
#
_cell.length_a   1.000
_cell.length_b   1.000
_cell.length_c   1.000
_cell.angle_alpha   90.00
_cell.angle_beta   90.00
_cell.angle_gamma   90.00
#
_symmetry.space_group_name_H-M   'P 1'
#
loop_
_entity.id
_entity.type
_entity.pdbx_description
1 polymer ?
#
loop_
_entity_poly.entity_id
_entity_poly.type
_entity_poly.pdbx_seq_one_letter_code
_entity_poly.pdbx_strand_id
1 'polypeptide(L)'
;HVRIAGSDIMMSDAIPSGKASYSGFTLVLDSQQVEEGKRWFDNLAANGKIEMAWQETFWAHGFGKVTDKFGVPWMINVVKQQPTQ
;
A
#
# COMPACT_ATOMS: atom_id res chain seq x y z
N HIS A 1 12.47 -6.34 12.76
CA HIS A 1 12.95 -5.33 11.79
C HIS A 1 12.25 -5.61 10.47
N VAL A 2 11.25 -4.80 10.10
CA VAL A 2 10.48 -4.98 8.86
C VAL A 2 10.96 -3.93 7.86
N ARG A 3 11.36 -4.37 6.67
CA ARG A 3 11.78 -3.51 5.56
C ARG A 3 10.80 -3.65 4.41
N ILE A 4 10.30 -2.53 3.90
CA ILE A 4 9.46 -2.49 2.68
C ILE A 4 10.05 -1.43 1.74
N ALA A 5 10.29 -1.79 0.48
CA ALA A 5 10.86 -0.91 -0.55
C ALA A 5 12.13 -0.14 -0.11
N GLY A 6 12.99 -0.77 0.69
CA GLY A 6 14.23 -0.16 1.19
C GLY A 6 14.08 0.78 2.39
N SER A 7 12.86 1.00 2.87
CA SER A 7 12.59 1.79 4.07
C SER A 7 12.42 0.92 5.31
N ASP A 8 12.89 1.43 6.44
CA ASP A 8 12.76 0.79 7.75
C ASP A 8 11.41 1.15 8.38
N ILE A 9 10.59 0.14 8.64
CA ILE A 9 9.33 0.30 9.37
C ILE A 9 9.57 -0.10 10.82
N MET A 10 9.41 0.88 11.71
CA MET A 10 9.49 0.70 13.16
C MET A 10 8.08 0.44 13.71
N MET A 11 7.93 -0.64 14.48
CA MET A 11 6.65 -1.08 15.06
C MET A 11 6.87 -1.33 16.55
N SER A 12 5.89 -0.98 17.37
CA SER A 12 5.86 -1.26 18.80
C SER A 12 4.51 -1.86 19.16
N ASP A 13 4.50 -2.81 20.09
CA ASP A 13 3.26 -3.32 20.65
C ASP A 13 2.60 -2.24 21.52
N ALA A 14 1.28 -2.20 21.47
CA ALA A 14 0.44 -1.42 22.38
C ALA A 14 -0.55 -2.36 23.07
N ILE A 15 -0.85 -2.11 24.35
CA ILE A 15 -1.91 -2.83 25.05
C ILE A 15 -3.23 -2.48 24.35
N PRO A 16 -4.02 -3.47 23.88
CA PRO A 16 -5.23 -3.17 23.10
C PRO A 16 -6.26 -2.45 23.97
N SER A 17 -6.38 -1.14 23.82
CA SER A 17 -7.49 -0.35 24.38
C SER A 17 -8.45 0.01 23.26
N GLY A 18 -9.39 -0.88 22.96
CA GLY A 18 -10.42 -0.65 21.94
C GLY A 18 -9.96 -0.90 20.49
N LYS A 19 -10.74 -0.39 19.52
CA LYS A 19 -10.39 -0.47 18.09
C LYS A 19 -9.38 0.62 17.75
N ALA A 20 -8.22 0.23 17.23
CA ALA A 20 -7.29 1.19 16.63
C ALA A 20 -7.98 1.89 15.44
N SER A 21 -7.93 3.22 15.44
CA SER A 21 -8.42 4.06 14.35
C SER A 21 -7.24 4.82 13.79
N TYR A 22 -6.78 4.43 12.60
CA TYR A 22 -5.72 5.13 11.89
C TYR A 22 -6.36 6.19 10.99
N SER A 23 -6.16 7.47 11.33
CA SER A 23 -6.68 8.61 10.58
C SER A 23 -5.61 9.68 10.40
N GLY A 24 -5.64 10.39 9.27
CA GLY A 24 -4.73 11.50 8.98
C GLY A 24 -3.43 11.11 8.27
N PHE A 25 -3.21 9.83 7.96
CA PHE A 25 -2.09 9.38 7.14
C PHE A 25 -2.49 8.23 6.20
N THR A 26 -1.69 7.97 5.18
CA THR A 26 -1.78 6.79 4.31
C THR A 26 -0.37 6.40 3.89
N LEU A 27 -0.07 5.11 3.95
CA LEU A 27 1.23 4.60 3.53
C LEU A 27 1.22 4.36 2.02
N VAL A 28 2.25 4.83 1.33
CA VAL A 28 2.40 4.67 -0.12
C VAL A 28 3.55 3.71 -0.39
N LEU A 29 3.29 2.70 -1.22
CA LEU A 29 4.31 1.81 -1.75
C LEU A 29 4.41 2.02 -3.26
N ASP A 30 5.57 2.50 -3.69
CA ASP A 30 5.91 2.61 -5.11
C ASP A 30 6.76 1.41 -5.54
N SER A 31 6.39 0.77 -6.64
CA SER A 31 7.22 -0.23 -7.32
C SER A 31 7.47 0.18 -8.76
N GLN A 32 8.58 -0.29 -9.32
CA GLN A 32 8.88 -0.19 -10.75
C GLN A 32 8.34 -1.38 -11.55
N GLN A 33 7.82 -2.41 -10.88
CA GLN A 33 7.33 -3.65 -11.50
C GLN A 33 5.85 -3.87 -11.17
N VAL A 34 5.03 -4.07 -12.22
CA VAL A 34 3.58 -4.23 -12.07
C VAL A 34 3.24 -5.49 -11.27
N GLU A 35 3.98 -6.58 -11.49
CA GLU A 35 3.79 -7.86 -10.83
C GLU A 35 4.06 -7.75 -9.33
N GLU A 36 5.10 -7.00 -8.95
CA GLU A 36 5.43 -6.75 -7.56
C GLU A 36 4.37 -5.88 -6.88
N GLY A 37 3.98 -4.77 -7.50
CA GLY A 37 2.93 -3.90 -6.99
C GLY A 37 1.60 -4.66 -6.81
N LYS A 38 1.22 -5.47 -7.81
CA LYS A 38 0.01 -6.30 -7.72
C LYS A 38 0.12 -7.32 -6.59
N ARG A 39 1.26 -7.99 -6.42
CA ARG A 39 1.49 -8.94 -5.32
C ARG A 39 1.34 -8.27 -3.95
N TRP A 40 1.84 -7.05 -3.77
CA TRP A 40 1.66 -6.30 -2.52
C TRP A 40 0.19 -5.97 -2.30
N PHE A 41 -0.50 -5.45 -3.32
CA PHE A 41 -1.93 -5.15 -3.26
C PHE A 41 -2.76 -6.36 -2.86
N ASP A 42 -2.56 -7.50 -3.55
CA ASP A 42 -3.33 -8.73 -3.29
C ASP A 42 -3.14 -9.22 -1.84
N ASN A 43 -1.90 -9.16 -1.32
CA ASN A 43 -1.60 -9.57 0.06
C ASN A 43 -2.22 -8.65 1.11
N LEU A 44 -2.22 -7.34 0.88
CA LEU A 44 -2.86 -6.37 1.76
C LEU A 44 -4.39 -6.46 1.70
N ALA A 45 -4.93 -6.82 0.52
CA ALA A 45 -6.36 -6.98 0.27
C ALA A 45 -6.94 -8.31 0.79
N ALA A 46 -6.12 -9.36 0.95
CA ALA A 46 -6.56 -10.72 1.27
C ALA A 46 -7.47 -10.83 2.52
N ASN A 47 -7.41 -9.87 3.44
CA ASN A 47 -8.37 -9.71 4.54
C ASN A 47 -8.62 -8.21 4.87
N GLY A 48 -8.40 -7.36 3.87
CA GLY A 48 -8.57 -5.92 3.98
C GLY A 48 -9.89 -5.45 3.38
N LYS A 49 -10.07 -4.14 3.34
CA LYS A 49 -11.12 -3.45 2.61
C LYS A 49 -10.51 -2.79 1.38
N ILE A 50 -10.87 -3.28 0.20
CA ILE A 50 -10.52 -2.62 -1.06
C ILE A 50 -11.34 -1.33 -1.16
N GLU A 51 -10.66 -0.19 -1.24
CA GLU A 51 -11.26 1.11 -1.51
C GLU A 51 -11.22 1.44 -2.99
N MET A 52 -10.13 1.03 -3.66
CA MET A 52 -9.97 1.10 -5.10
C MET A 52 -9.27 -0.17 -5.56
N ALA A 53 -9.96 -0.94 -6.40
CA ALA A 53 -9.42 -2.17 -6.97
C ALA A 53 -8.18 -1.86 -7.81
N TRP A 54 -7.25 -2.83 -7.85
CA TRP A 54 -6.06 -2.75 -8.68
C TRP A 54 -6.42 -2.56 -10.15
N GLN A 55 -5.99 -1.46 -10.73
CA GLN A 55 -6.26 -1.12 -12.13
C GLN A 55 -5.17 -0.21 -12.71
N GLU A 56 -5.07 -0.18 -14.02
CA GLU A 56 -4.25 0.80 -14.72
C GLU A 56 -4.92 2.18 -14.68
N THR A 57 -4.14 3.26 -14.57
CA THR A 57 -4.62 4.64 -14.61
C THR A 57 -3.89 5.44 -15.69
N PHE A 58 -4.26 6.71 -15.91
CA PHE A 58 -3.57 7.54 -16.89
C PHE A 58 -2.10 7.81 -16.51
N TRP A 59 -1.73 7.72 -15.22
CA TRP A 59 -0.39 8.03 -14.71
C TRP A 59 0.39 6.81 -14.20
N ALA A 60 -0.26 5.66 -14.00
CA ALA A 60 0.36 4.46 -13.45
C ALA A 60 -0.01 3.21 -14.27
N HIS A 61 0.95 2.32 -14.45
CA HIS A 61 0.71 0.97 -14.98
C HIS A 61 -0.13 0.12 -14.02
N GLY A 62 -0.10 0.44 -12.72
CA GLY A 62 -0.96 -0.18 -11.72
C GLY A 62 -1.14 0.72 -10.50
N PHE A 63 -2.38 0.88 -10.07
CA PHE A 63 -2.74 1.64 -8.88
C PHE A 63 -3.86 0.93 -8.11
N GLY A 64 -3.76 0.93 -6.78
CA GLY A 64 -4.81 0.41 -5.92
C GLY A 64 -4.77 1.03 -4.53
N LYS A 65 -5.93 1.04 -3.87
CA LYS A 65 -6.07 1.53 -2.50
C LYS A 65 -6.78 0.51 -1.64
N VAL A 66 -6.19 0.19 -0.50
CA VAL A 66 -6.69 -0.85 0.41
C VAL A 66 -6.44 -0.44 1.85
N THR A 67 -7.42 -0.64 2.70
CA THR A 67 -7.20 -0.66 4.15
C THR A 67 -6.93 -2.12 4.54
N ASP A 68 -5.78 -2.44 5.15
CA ASP A 68 -5.44 -3.82 5.49
C ASP A 68 -6.28 -4.38 6.68
N LYS A 69 -6.05 -5.64 7.03
CA LYS A 69 -6.76 -6.32 8.13
C LYS A 69 -6.56 -5.70 9.52
N PHE A 70 -5.53 -4.86 9.68
CA PHE A 70 -5.22 -4.15 10.92
C PHE A 70 -5.80 -2.73 10.93
N GLY A 71 -6.41 -2.28 9.83
CA GLY A 71 -7.00 -0.95 9.70
C GLY A 71 -6.04 0.11 9.17
N VAL A 72 -4.86 -0.28 8.68
CA VAL A 72 -3.88 0.67 8.12
C VAL A 72 -4.24 0.98 6.66
N PRO A 73 -4.39 2.26 6.28
CA PRO A 73 -4.65 2.63 4.90
C PRO A 73 -3.36 2.61 4.05
N TRP A 74 -3.44 1.93 2.90
CA TRP A 74 -2.36 1.76 1.93
C TRP A 74 -2.77 2.23 0.54
N MET A 75 -1.82 2.84 -0.17
CA MET A 75 -1.85 3.06 -1.62
C MET A 75 -0.65 2.36 -2.25
N ILE A 76 -0.90 1.60 -3.31
CA ILE A 76 0.15 0.93 -4.09
C ILE A 76 0.14 1.53 -5.48
N ASN A 77 1.33 1.88 -5.97
CA ASN A 77 1.48 2.67 -7.19
C ASN A 77 2.68 2.20 -8.02
N VAL A 78 2.47 2.06 -9.32
CA VAL A 78 3.51 1.70 -10.31
C VAL A 78 3.48 2.75 -11.40
N VAL A 79 4.22 3.84 -11.19
CA VAL A 79 4.16 5.04 -12.03
C VAL A 79 4.69 4.77 -13.43
N LYS A 80 4.00 5.29 -14.44
CA LYS A 80 4.50 5.32 -15.83
C LYS A 80 5.68 6.30 -15.87
N GLN A 81 6.89 5.81 -16.13
CA GLN A 81 8.03 6.72 -16.30
C GLN A 81 7.79 7.58 -17.54
N GLN A 82 7.80 8.90 -17.36
CA GLN A 82 7.87 9.80 -18.50
C GLN A 82 9.26 9.64 -19.13
N PRO A 83 9.38 9.57 -20.46
CA PRO A 83 10.68 9.59 -21.10
C PRO A 83 11.42 10.84 -20.62
N THR A 84 12.62 10.66 -20.09
CA THR A 84 13.49 11.79 -19.77
C THR A 84 13.75 12.53 -21.08
N GLN A 85 13.31 13.79 -21.16
CA GLN A 85 13.53 14.64 -22.32
C GLN A 85 15.00 15.01 -22.44
#